data_AF-A0A3D4ZL31-F1
#
_entry.id   AF-A0A3D4ZL31-F1
#
_cell.length_a   1.000
_cell.length_b   1.000
_cell.length_c   1.000
_cell.angle_alpha   90.00
_cell.angle_beta   90.00
_cell.angle_gamma   90.00
#
_symmetry.space_group_name_H-M   'P 1'
#
loop_
_entity.id
_entity.type
_entity.pdbx_description
1 polymer ?
#
loop_
_entity_poly.entity_id
_entity_poly.type
_entity_poly.pdbx_seq_one_letter_code
_entity_poly.pdbx_strand_id
1 'polypeptide(L)'
;PFKDYRDGREIANLTLNNDDISAYRVYIKEDLKSLYYKSLLSYAEGLIAVKQNNLSWATVKLYYSVYYGLRCSLLCKNVVVARANRNLYFFKLDHGYQYQKPKDQTDHGGTIETYVSLFSKTDYFCSNNIEDKNAYSWMKDCREIVNYKDAEFHDPDSTDMWNEVMAQIQSVGMKKAVKKYVEERDTYCFSPLTAVFAIPTNRIRSLAKELRNEGVHPLSDERKEWIKSIINDNIDDEFYEEILF
;
A
#
# COMPACT_ATOMS: atom_id res chain seq x y z
N PRO A 1 15.95 8.07 -14.80
CA PRO A 1 16.48 6.70 -14.82
C PRO A 1 17.37 6.44 -13.60
N PHE A 2 17.04 5.44 -12.78
CA PHE A 2 17.93 4.99 -11.72
C PHE A 2 19.23 4.51 -12.36
N LYS A 3 20.36 5.13 -12.00
CA LYS A 3 21.68 4.69 -12.45
C LYS A 3 21.90 3.34 -11.78
N ASP A 4 21.87 2.26 -12.55
CA ASP A 4 22.27 0.94 -12.06
C ASP A 4 23.75 1.04 -11.68
N TYR A 5 24.03 1.16 -10.39
CA TYR A 5 25.38 1.20 -9.84
C TYR A 5 25.95 -0.22 -9.90
N ARG A 6 26.17 -0.72 -11.13
CA ARG A 6 26.75 -2.05 -11.43
C ARG A 6 28.10 -2.25 -10.75
N ASP A 7 28.81 -1.15 -10.55
CA ASP A 7 29.99 -1.08 -9.71
C ASP A 7 29.63 -0.27 -8.47
N GLY A 8 29.60 -0.94 -7.32
CA GLY A 8 29.36 -0.35 -6.01
C GLY A 8 30.41 0.65 -5.58
N ARG A 9 30.41 1.84 -6.20
CA ARG A 9 30.81 3.05 -5.47
C ARG A 9 29.93 3.10 -4.25
N GLU A 10 30.53 3.18 -3.07
CA GLU A 10 29.86 3.03 -1.78
C GLU A 10 28.69 4.01 -1.65
N ILE A 11 27.49 3.56 -2.02
CA ILE A 11 26.25 4.36 -1.96
C ILE A 11 26.01 4.88 -0.54
N ALA A 12 26.40 4.12 0.47
CA ALA A 12 26.31 4.52 1.87
C ALA A 12 27.07 5.83 2.18
N ASN A 13 28.14 6.14 1.42
CA ASN A 13 28.98 7.32 1.62
C ASN A 13 28.67 8.45 0.61
N LEU A 14 27.73 8.23 -0.32
CA LEU A 14 27.30 9.27 -1.24
C LEU A 14 26.36 10.23 -0.53
N THR A 15 26.67 11.52 -0.62
CA THR A 15 25.79 12.60 -0.20
C THR A 15 25.09 13.15 -1.43
N LEU A 16 23.77 13.30 -1.36
CA LEU A 16 22.99 13.86 -2.46
C LEU A 16 23.40 15.31 -2.72
N ASN A 17 23.78 15.59 -3.96
CA ASN A 17 24.00 16.96 -4.43
C ASN A 17 22.74 17.49 -5.17
N ASN A 18 22.76 18.76 -5.57
CA ASN A 18 21.63 19.40 -6.25
C ASN A 18 21.32 18.80 -7.63
N ASP A 19 22.31 18.25 -8.33
CA ASP A 19 22.12 17.61 -9.63
C ASP A 19 21.39 16.28 -9.47
N ASP A 20 21.74 15.49 -8.44
CA ASP A 20 21.07 14.24 -8.09
C ASP A 20 19.59 14.52 -7.74
N ILE A 21 19.33 15.50 -6.88
CA ILE A 21 17.98 15.89 -6.48
C ILE A 21 17.16 16.33 -7.71
N SER A 22 17.75 17.14 -8.58
CA SER A 22 17.11 17.59 -9.81
C SER A 22 16.78 16.42 -10.73
N ALA A 23 17.70 15.47 -10.89
CA ALA A 23 17.49 14.28 -11.69
C ALA A 23 16.34 13.40 -11.14
N TYR A 24 16.26 13.20 -9.82
CA TYR A 24 15.14 12.46 -9.21
C TYR A 24 13.80 13.17 -9.43
N ARG A 25 13.76 14.50 -9.23
CA ARG A 25 12.53 15.29 -9.36
C ARG A 25 11.89 15.21 -10.74
N VAL A 26 12.67 15.00 -11.80
CA VAL A 26 12.15 14.79 -13.17
C VAL A 26 11.26 13.55 -13.26
N TYR A 27 11.57 12.48 -12.51
CA TYR A 27 10.89 11.18 -12.66
C TYR A 27 9.90 10.84 -11.55
N ILE A 28 9.95 11.55 -10.41
CA ILE A 28 9.05 11.33 -9.26
C ILE A 28 7.58 11.29 -9.68
N LYS A 29 7.14 12.21 -10.53
CA LYS A 29 5.72 12.28 -10.94
C LYS A 29 5.27 11.03 -11.68
N GLU A 30 6.12 10.44 -12.54
CA GLU A 30 5.80 9.21 -13.25
C GLU A 30 5.84 7.99 -12.34
N ASP A 31 6.78 7.94 -11.39
CA ASP A 31 6.85 6.89 -10.38
C ASP A 31 5.62 6.94 -9.44
N LEU A 32 5.17 8.14 -9.05
CA LEU A 32 3.94 8.34 -8.28
C LEU A 32 2.72 7.79 -9.02
N LYS A 33 2.53 8.15 -10.31
CA LYS A 33 1.45 7.61 -11.16
C LYS A 33 1.49 6.09 -11.23
N SER A 34 2.68 5.52 -11.45
CA SER A 34 2.87 4.08 -11.60
C SER A 34 2.58 3.32 -10.30
N LEU A 35 3.11 3.80 -9.17
CA LEU A 35 2.90 3.18 -7.86
C LEU A 35 1.44 3.31 -7.41
N TYR A 36 0.80 4.46 -7.64
CA TYR A 36 -0.61 4.63 -7.33
C TYR A 36 -1.48 3.67 -8.15
N TYR A 37 -1.25 3.60 -9.46
CA TYR A 37 -2.00 2.70 -10.32
C TYR A 37 -1.84 1.23 -9.89
N LYS A 38 -0.63 0.79 -9.54
CA LYS A 38 -0.41 -0.56 -8.98
C LYS A 38 -1.17 -0.78 -7.68
N SER A 39 -1.13 0.19 -6.76
CA SER A 39 -1.83 0.13 -5.48
C SER A 39 -3.35 0.02 -5.68
N LEU A 40 -3.91 0.85 -6.55
CA LEU A 40 -5.34 0.90 -6.86
C LEU A 40 -5.82 -0.34 -7.63
N LEU A 41 -5.05 -0.81 -8.61
CA LEU A 41 -5.37 -2.03 -9.35
C LEU A 41 -5.39 -3.25 -8.42
N SER A 42 -4.37 -3.40 -7.57
CA SER A 42 -4.34 -4.48 -6.58
C SER A 42 -5.50 -4.39 -5.58
N TYR A 43 -5.94 -3.17 -5.22
CA TYR A 43 -7.15 -2.98 -4.41
C TYR A 43 -8.41 -3.46 -5.14
N ALA A 44 -8.61 -3.00 -6.38
CA ALA A 44 -9.76 -3.34 -7.20
C ALA A 44 -9.87 -4.86 -7.44
N GLU A 45 -8.77 -5.50 -7.80
CA GLU A 45 -8.71 -6.96 -7.99
C GLU A 45 -8.89 -7.72 -6.67
N GLY A 46 -8.43 -7.16 -5.56
CA GLY A 46 -8.64 -7.72 -4.21
C GLY A 46 -10.12 -7.70 -3.84
N LEU A 47 -10.81 -6.57 -4.09
CA LEU A 47 -12.25 -6.44 -3.85
C LEU A 47 -13.07 -7.46 -4.65
N ILE A 48 -12.71 -7.70 -5.91
CA ILE A 48 -13.35 -8.72 -6.74
C ILE A 48 -13.05 -10.13 -6.23
N ALA A 49 -11.84 -10.39 -5.76
CA ALA A 49 -11.52 -11.67 -5.15
C ALA A 49 -12.37 -11.93 -3.89
N VAL A 50 -12.62 -10.93 -3.05
CA VAL A 50 -13.56 -11.05 -1.91
C VAL A 50 -14.98 -11.37 -2.40
N LYS A 51 -15.49 -10.66 -3.42
CA LYS A 51 -16.83 -10.92 -3.98
C LYS A 51 -16.98 -12.34 -4.52
N GLN A 52 -15.90 -12.90 -5.06
CA GLN A 52 -15.86 -14.26 -5.62
C GLN A 52 -15.53 -15.33 -4.57
N ASN A 53 -15.43 -14.95 -3.29
CA ASN A 53 -15.04 -15.84 -2.20
C ASN A 53 -13.66 -16.51 -2.43
N ASN A 54 -12.76 -15.77 -3.09
CA ASN A 54 -11.37 -16.12 -3.31
C ASN A 54 -10.50 -15.30 -2.34
N LEU A 55 -10.66 -15.61 -1.06
CA LEU A 55 -10.17 -14.89 0.10
C LEU A 55 -8.65 -15.02 0.27
N SER A 56 -8.04 -16.15 -0.15
CA SER A 56 -6.58 -16.28 -0.14
C SER A 56 -5.95 -15.24 -1.06
N TRP A 57 -6.45 -15.16 -2.31
CA TRP A 57 -5.98 -14.16 -3.26
C TRP A 57 -6.41 -12.74 -2.90
N ALA A 58 -7.57 -12.55 -2.26
CA ALA A 58 -7.96 -11.25 -1.72
C ALA A 58 -6.92 -10.74 -0.72
N THR A 59 -6.51 -11.58 0.24
CA THR A 59 -5.49 -11.24 1.25
C THR A 59 -4.19 -10.80 0.58
N VAL A 60 -3.71 -11.56 -0.41
CA VAL A 60 -2.47 -11.25 -1.15
C VAL A 60 -2.59 -9.92 -1.88
N LYS A 61 -3.65 -9.72 -2.67
CA LYS A 61 -3.85 -8.51 -3.49
C LYS A 61 -4.05 -7.26 -2.65
N LEU A 62 -4.83 -7.36 -1.57
CA LEU A 62 -5.06 -6.25 -0.65
C LEU A 62 -3.78 -5.85 0.09
N TYR A 63 -2.95 -6.82 0.48
CA TYR A 63 -1.60 -6.52 0.98
C TYR A 63 -0.75 -5.79 -0.08
N TYR A 64 -0.74 -6.25 -1.34
CA TYR A 64 0.01 -5.58 -2.40
C TYR A 64 -0.48 -4.15 -2.64
N SER A 65 -1.78 -3.90 -2.50
CA SER A 65 -2.33 -2.54 -2.53
C SER A 65 -1.67 -1.65 -1.47
N VAL A 66 -1.61 -2.12 -0.21
CA VAL A 66 -0.94 -1.41 0.89
C VAL A 66 0.55 -1.23 0.59
N TYR A 67 1.26 -2.27 0.17
CA TYR A 67 2.69 -2.21 -0.11
C TYR A 67 3.05 -1.18 -1.18
N TYR A 68 2.36 -1.20 -2.34
CA TYR A 68 2.58 -0.18 -3.38
C TYR A 68 2.16 1.20 -2.90
N GLY A 69 1.10 1.28 -2.08
CA GLY A 69 0.66 2.52 -1.47
C GLY A 69 1.66 3.14 -0.51
N LEU A 70 2.36 2.34 0.30
CA LEU A 70 3.44 2.80 1.17
C LEU A 70 4.61 3.36 0.36
N ARG A 71 5.00 2.68 -0.74
CA ARG A 71 6.04 3.18 -1.65
C ARG A 71 5.64 4.51 -2.29
N CYS A 72 4.39 4.64 -2.73
CA CYS A 72 3.87 5.89 -3.27
C CYS A 72 3.89 7.00 -2.21
N SER A 73 3.45 6.69 -0.99
CA SER A 73 3.39 7.64 0.13
C SER A 73 4.76 8.11 0.63
N LEU A 74 5.78 7.24 0.58
CA LEU A 74 7.18 7.62 0.79
C LEU A 74 7.59 8.67 -0.23
N LEU A 75 7.28 8.42 -1.49
CA LEU A 75 7.66 9.29 -2.60
C LEU A 75 6.93 10.64 -2.55
N CYS A 76 5.66 10.69 -2.15
CA CYS A 76 4.95 11.94 -1.86
C CYS A 76 5.67 12.77 -0.78
N LYS A 77 6.31 12.09 0.18
CA LYS A 77 7.07 12.73 1.27
C LYS A 77 8.56 12.92 0.91
N ASN A 78 8.89 12.86 -0.38
CA ASN A 78 10.25 12.99 -0.91
C ASN A 78 11.23 11.96 -0.35
N VAL A 79 10.76 10.77 0.03
CA VAL A 79 11.59 9.65 0.46
C VAL A 79 11.65 8.62 -0.65
N VAL A 80 12.85 8.33 -1.13
CA VAL A 80 13.10 7.34 -2.18
C VAL A 80 13.61 6.06 -1.54
N VAL A 81 13.07 4.92 -1.97
CA VAL A 81 13.57 3.58 -1.64
C VAL A 81 14.12 2.95 -2.91
N ALA A 82 15.37 2.49 -2.86
CA ALA A 82 16.06 1.94 -4.00
C ALA A 82 16.97 0.77 -3.63
N ARG A 83 17.23 -0.11 -4.61
CA ARG A 83 18.18 -1.20 -4.48
C ARG A 83 19.47 -0.89 -5.19
N ALA A 84 20.58 -1.24 -4.54
CA ALA A 84 21.88 -1.26 -5.17
C ALA A 84 22.77 -2.33 -4.53
N ASN A 85 23.50 -3.08 -5.35
CA ASN A 85 24.37 -4.16 -4.90
C ASN A 85 23.68 -5.12 -3.91
N ARG A 86 22.46 -5.58 -4.27
CA ARG A 86 21.60 -6.47 -3.45
C ARG A 86 21.11 -5.88 -2.11
N ASN A 87 21.54 -4.68 -1.73
CA ASN A 87 21.10 -4.01 -0.52
C ASN A 87 19.94 -3.06 -0.83
N LEU A 88 19.05 -2.87 0.14
CA LEU A 88 18.00 -1.87 0.11
C LEU A 88 18.48 -0.61 0.83
N TYR A 89 18.21 0.54 0.20
CA TYR A 89 18.52 1.85 0.75
C TYR A 89 17.28 2.75 0.70
N PHE A 90 17.23 3.71 1.61
CA PHE A 90 16.32 4.84 1.53
C PHE A 90 17.05 6.16 1.78
N PHE A 91 16.50 7.25 1.27
CA PHE A 91 17.00 8.60 1.51
C PHE A 91 15.90 9.62 1.26
N LYS A 92 16.02 10.78 1.92
CA LYS A 92 15.17 11.94 1.65
C LYS A 92 15.81 12.78 0.54
N LEU A 93 15.01 13.27 -0.41
CA LEU A 93 15.44 14.15 -1.49
C LEU A 93 15.62 15.58 -0.98
N ASP A 94 16.65 15.75 -0.18
CA ASP A 94 16.99 17.01 0.48
C ASP A 94 18.53 17.12 0.57
N HIS A 95 19.05 18.34 0.53
CA HIS A 95 20.49 18.57 0.42
C HIS A 95 21.22 18.04 1.65
N GLY A 96 22.31 17.29 1.46
CA GLY A 96 23.13 16.77 2.55
C GLY A 96 22.63 15.46 3.16
N TYR A 97 21.51 14.89 2.68
CA TYR A 97 21.06 13.57 3.13
C TYR A 97 21.91 12.44 2.54
N GLN A 98 22.16 11.43 3.38
CA GLN A 98 22.86 10.21 3.03
C GLN A 98 21.89 9.05 2.84
N TYR A 99 22.33 8.05 2.08
CA TYR A 99 21.64 6.78 1.93
C TYR A 99 21.70 5.98 3.22
N GLN A 100 20.54 5.57 3.72
CA GLN A 100 20.40 4.75 4.92
C GLN A 100 19.91 3.36 4.55
N LYS A 101 20.24 2.37 5.39
CA LYS A 101 19.74 1.00 5.24
C LYS A 101 18.66 0.74 6.29
N PRO A 102 17.47 0.23 5.91
CA PRO A 102 16.55 -0.36 6.89
C PRO A 102 17.17 -1.64 7.47
N LYS A 103 16.75 -2.07 8.66
CA LYS A 103 17.24 -3.33 9.25
C LYS A 103 16.79 -4.54 8.43
N ASP A 104 15.55 -4.54 7.96
CA ASP A 104 15.02 -5.51 7.01
C ASP A 104 15.43 -5.12 5.58
N GLN A 105 16.19 -5.99 4.92
CA GLN A 105 16.72 -5.75 3.57
C GLN A 105 15.84 -6.34 2.45
N THR A 106 14.71 -6.97 2.80
CA THR A 106 13.69 -7.37 1.83
C THR A 106 12.91 -6.15 1.33
N ASP A 107 12.40 -6.18 0.09
CA ASP A 107 11.69 -5.01 -0.46
C ASP A 107 10.46 -4.66 0.36
N HIS A 108 9.74 -5.69 0.79
CA HIS A 108 8.50 -5.56 1.55
C HIS A 108 8.75 -5.09 2.98
N GLY A 109 9.54 -5.84 3.74
CA GLY A 109 9.80 -5.51 5.14
C GLY A 109 10.59 -4.22 5.29
N GLY A 110 11.60 -3.99 4.45
CA GLY A 110 12.37 -2.76 4.46
C GLY A 110 11.57 -1.52 4.07
N THR A 111 10.61 -1.63 3.14
CA THR A 111 9.67 -0.53 2.84
C THR A 111 8.80 -0.20 4.04
N ILE A 112 8.23 -1.21 4.70
CA ILE A 112 7.37 -1.04 5.88
C ILE A 112 8.18 -0.41 7.02
N GLU A 113 9.35 -0.95 7.33
CA GLU A 113 10.23 -0.42 8.38
C GLU A 113 10.64 1.04 8.10
N THR A 114 11.01 1.34 6.86
CA THR A 114 11.33 2.73 6.45
C THR A 114 10.14 3.65 6.68
N TYR A 115 8.94 3.24 6.27
CA TYR A 115 7.73 4.06 6.45
C TYR A 115 7.41 4.27 7.93
N VAL A 116 7.35 3.20 8.71
CA VAL A 116 6.98 3.24 10.14
C VAL A 116 8.02 4.04 10.95
N SER A 117 9.30 3.86 10.68
CA SER A 117 10.36 4.60 11.39
C SER A 117 10.28 6.12 11.16
N LEU A 118 9.90 6.55 9.95
CA LEU A 118 9.81 7.97 9.59
C LEU A 118 8.45 8.60 9.96
N PHE A 119 7.36 7.84 9.93
CA PHE A 119 6.00 8.40 9.97
C PHE A 119 5.07 7.81 11.04
N SER A 120 5.57 6.95 11.95
CA SER A 120 4.75 6.34 13.01
C SER A 120 3.98 7.34 13.88
N LYS A 121 4.52 8.55 14.08
CA LYS A 121 3.88 9.60 14.89
C LYS A 121 2.75 10.35 14.19
N THR A 122 2.65 10.25 12.86
CA THR A 122 1.71 11.05 12.05
C THR A 122 0.77 10.19 11.22
N ASP A 123 1.14 8.95 10.92
CA ASP A 123 0.32 8.04 10.14
C ASP A 123 -0.72 7.34 11.02
N TYR A 124 -1.99 7.46 10.64
CA TYR A 124 -3.09 6.87 11.40
C TYR A 124 -2.94 5.36 11.60
N PHE A 125 -2.55 4.59 10.58
CA PHE A 125 -2.44 3.14 10.71
C PHE A 125 -1.26 2.72 11.60
N CYS A 126 -0.38 3.66 11.98
CA CYS A 126 0.67 3.44 12.95
C CYS A 126 0.29 3.81 14.38
N SER A 127 -0.91 4.37 14.61
CA SER A 127 -1.30 4.86 15.95
C SER A 127 -1.73 3.76 16.91
N ASN A 128 -2.00 2.55 16.41
CA ASN A 128 -2.39 1.41 17.23
C ASN A 128 -1.84 0.10 16.66
N ASN A 129 -1.80 -0.93 17.51
CA ASN A 129 -1.32 -2.26 17.16
C ASN A 129 -2.49 -3.23 16.93
N ILE A 130 -2.22 -4.27 16.15
CA ILE A 130 -3.07 -5.44 15.97
C ILE A 130 -2.22 -6.65 16.34
N GLU A 131 -2.62 -7.38 17.37
CA GLU A 131 -1.86 -8.54 17.88
C GLU A 131 -0.38 -8.20 18.12
N ASP A 132 -0.14 -7.10 18.85
CA ASP A 132 1.19 -6.57 19.20
C ASP A 132 2.07 -6.11 18.03
N LYS A 133 1.50 -5.99 16.82
CA LYS A 133 2.21 -5.54 15.63
C LYS A 133 1.63 -4.24 15.09
N ASN A 134 2.50 -3.42 14.51
CA ASN A 134 2.06 -2.30 13.68
C ASN A 134 1.18 -2.82 12.53
N ALA A 135 0.13 -2.07 12.17
CA ALA A 135 -0.86 -2.50 11.19
C ALA A 135 -0.26 -2.94 9.83
N TYR A 136 0.79 -2.27 9.35
CA TYR A 136 1.44 -2.64 8.08
C TYR A 136 2.24 -3.95 8.18
N SER A 137 2.91 -4.17 9.32
CA SER A 137 3.58 -5.44 9.61
C SER A 137 2.58 -6.57 9.78
N TRP A 138 1.45 -6.33 10.47
CA TRP A 138 0.36 -7.29 10.60
C TRP A 138 -0.19 -7.70 9.23
N MET A 139 -0.47 -6.75 8.33
CA MET A 139 -0.90 -7.04 6.95
C MET A 139 0.10 -7.88 6.15
N LYS A 140 1.41 -7.63 6.32
CA LYS A 140 2.46 -8.46 5.72
C LYS A 140 2.39 -9.89 6.24
N ASP A 141 2.19 -10.06 7.54
CA ASP A 141 2.11 -11.38 8.15
C ASP A 141 0.87 -12.16 7.71
N CYS A 142 -0.30 -11.51 7.59
CA CYS A 142 -1.50 -12.13 7.00
C CYS A 142 -1.21 -12.69 5.61
N ARG A 143 -0.54 -11.90 4.75
CA ARG A 143 -0.14 -12.34 3.42
C ARG A 143 0.89 -13.46 3.47
N GLU A 144 1.83 -13.44 4.42
CA GLU A 144 2.81 -14.52 4.56
C GLU A 144 2.18 -15.83 5.03
N ILE A 145 1.22 -15.76 5.95
CA ILE A 145 0.47 -16.92 6.43
C ILE A 145 -0.22 -17.58 5.26
N VAL A 146 -1.13 -16.85 4.62
CA VAL A 146 -1.96 -17.37 3.52
C VAL A 146 -1.12 -17.85 2.33
N ASN A 147 -0.08 -17.10 1.95
CA ASN A 147 0.61 -17.37 0.68
C ASN A 147 1.81 -18.33 0.80
N TYR A 148 2.30 -18.63 2.01
CA TYR A 148 3.49 -19.46 2.18
C TYR A 148 3.50 -20.39 3.40
N LYS A 149 2.82 -20.04 4.50
CA LYS A 149 2.92 -20.82 5.75
C LYS A 149 1.76 -21.81 5.87
N ASP A 150 0.58 -21.45 5.39
CA ASP A 150 -0.53 -22.37 5.25
C ASP A 150 -0.23 -23.36 4.13
N ALA A 151 -0.57 -24.63 4.36
CA ALA A 151 -0.25 -25.72 3.45
C ALA A 151 -1.09 -25.68 2.16
N GLU A 152 -2.26 -25.06 2.21
CA GLU A 152 -3.22 -24.97 1.12
C GLU A 152 -3.97 -23.65 1.14
N PHE A 153 -4.53 -23.27 -0.01
CA PHE A 153 -5.54 -22.21 -0.06
C PHE A 153 -6.89 -22.81 0.31
N HIS A 154 -7.57 -22.18 1.27
CA HIS A 154 -8.83 -22.68 1.79
C HIS A 154 -10.04 -22.28 0.95
N ASP A 155 -9.86 -21.52 -0.13
CA ASP A 155 -10.96 -21.05 -0.97
C ASP A 155 -11.77 -22.22 -1.55
N PRO A 156 -13.12 -22.17 -1.51
CA PRO A 156 -13.97 -21.03 -1.13
C PRO A 156 -14.30 -20.94 0.38
N ASP A 157 -13.72 -21.80 1.23
CA ASP A 157 -13.97 -21.72 2.67
C ASP A 157 -13.31 -20.47 3.27
N SER A 158 -14.00 -19.87 4.23
CA SER A 158 -13.50 -18.70 4.96
C SER A 158 -12.62 -19.14 6.13
N THR A 159 -11.58 -18.35 6.40
CA THR A 159 -10.77 -18.48 7.61
C THR A 159 -11.24 -17.48 8.67
N ASP A 160 -10.78 -17.66 9.91
CA ASP A 160 -11.11 -16.75 11.03
C ASP A 160 -10.82 -15.27 10.71
N MET A 161 -9.80 -15.02 9.87
CA MET A 161 -9.42 -13.69 9.40
C MET A 161 -10.49 -13.01 8.53
N TRP A 162 -11.35 -13.77 7.85
CA TRP A 162 -12.36 -13.26 6.93
C TRP A 162 -13.81 -13.45 7.40
N ASN A 163 -14.05 -14.28 8.41
CA ASN A 163 -15.40 -14.64 8.86
C ASN A 163 -16.28 -13.42 9.15
N GLU A 164 -15.79 -12.45 9.91
CA GLU A 164 -16.55 -11.23 10.25
C GLU A 164 -16.78 -10.35 9.01
N VAL A 165 -15.75 -10.21 8.15
CA VAL A 165 -15.86 -9.44 6.91
C VAL A 165 -16.92 -10.03 5.98
N MET A 166 -16.90 -11.35 5.81
CA MET A 166 -17.85 -12.06 4.95
C MET A 166 -19.26 -12.04 5.52
N ALA A 167 -19.42 -12.20 6.85
CA ALA A 167 -20.72 -12.06 7.51
C ALA A 167 -21.32 -10.66 7.29
N GLN A 168 -20.51 -9.60 7.43
CA GLN A 168 -20.94 -8.24 7.18
C GLN A 168 -21.34 -8.04 5.70
N ILE A 169 -20.52 -8.53 4.75
CA ILE A 169 -20.84 -8.43 3.31
C ILE A 169 -22.11 -9.20 2.95
N GLN A 170 -22.31 -10.40 3.50
CA GLN A 170 -23.53 -11.19 3.28
C GLN A 170 -24.77 -10.48 3.85
N SER A 171 -24.63 -9.80 5.00
CA SER A 171 -25.72 -9.10 5.66
C SER A 171 -26.18 -7.84 4.92
N VAL A 172 -25.25 -6.98 4.48
CA VAL A 172 -25.59 -5.65 3.93
C VAL A 172 -25.19 -5.44 2.47
N GLY A 173 -24.46 -6.37 1.87
CA GLY A 173 -23.85 -6.25 0.55
C GLY A 173 -22.50 -5.52 0.59
N MET A 174 -21.65 -5.82 -0.40
CA MET A 174 -20.29 -5.28 -0.51
C MET A 174 -20.23 -3.75 -0.42
N LYS A 175 -21.05 -3.06 -1.20
CA LYS A 175 -21.11 -1.58 -1.27
C LYS A 175 -21.31 -0.95 0.11
N LYS A 176 -22.29 -1.45 0.87
CA LYS A 176 -22.57 -0.95 2.23
C LYS A 176 -21.51 -1.37 3.24
N ALA A 177 -20.93 -2.56 3.10
CA ALA A 177 -19.84 -3.00 3.97
C ALA A 177 -18.59 -2.13 3.82
N VAL A 178 -18.17 -1.82 2.57
CA VAL A 178 -17.06 -0.90 2.29
C VAL A 178 -17.31 0.47 2.90
N LYS A 179 -18.52 1.04 2.69
CA LYS A 179 -18.91 2.32 3.28
C LYS A 179 -18.81 2.30 4.81
N LYS A 180 -19.29 1.24 5.46
CA LYS A 180 -19.20 1.07 6.92
C LYS A 180 -17.75 1.05 7.40
N TYR A 181 -16.86 0.30 6.75
CA TYR A 181 -15.44 0.25 7.11
C TYR A 181 -14.71 1.58 6.90
N VAL A 182 -15.24 2.43 6.04
CA VAL A 182 -14.75 3.78 5.78
C VAL A 182 -15.21 4.76 6.86
N GLU A 183 -16.50 4.75 7.20
CA GLU A 183 -17.11 5.68 8.16
C GLU A 183 -16.68 5.35 9.60
N GLU A 184 -16.58 4.08 9.94
CA GLU A 184 -16.25 3.59 11.28
C GLU A 184 -14.81 3.06 11.35
N ARG A 185 -13.87 3.75 10.70
CA ARG A 185 -12.48 3.26 10.52
C ARG A 185 -11.74 2.94 11.84
N ASP A 186 -12.05 3.65 12.93
CA ASP A 186 -11.38 3.48 14.23
C ASP A 186 -11.76 2.13 14.87
N THR A 187 -12.97 1.66 14.60
CA THR A 187 -13.48 0.35 15.03
C THR A 187 -12.84 -0.78 14.20
N TYR A 188 -12.74 -0.60 12.89
CA TYR A 188 -12.49 -1.71 11.97
C TYR A 188 -11.05 -1.87 11.51
N CYS A 189 -10.25 -0.79 11.48
CA CYS A 189 -8.86 -0.87 11.02
C CYS A 189 -7.91 -1.54 12.02
N PHE A 190 -8.29 -1.66 13.30
CA PHE A 190 -7.43 -2.22 14.35
C PHE A 190 -7.99 -3.50 14.99
N SER A 191 -9.04 -4.08 14.40
CA SER A 191 -9.56 -5.38 14.81
C SER A 191 -9.00 -6.47 13.89
N PRO A 192 -8.37 -7.54 14.42
CA PRO A 192 -7.85 -8.63 13.57
C PRO A 192 -8.94 -9.33 12.75
N LEU A 193 -10.21 -9.22 13.17
CA LEU A 193 -11.36 -9.80 12.48
C LEU A 193 -11.77 -9.04 11.21
N THR A 194 -11.36 -7.78 11.06
CA THR A 194 -11.80 -6.90 9.96
C THR A 194 -10.67 -6.14 9.28
N ALA A 195 -9.51 -6.03 9.93
CA ALA A 195 -8.39 -5.21 9.50
C ALA A 195 -7.85 -5.62 8.12
N VAL A 196 -7.89 -6.92 7.77
CA VAL A 196 -7.45 -7.46 6.48
C VAL A 196 -8.12 -6.76 5.29
N PHE A 197 -9.35 -6.26 5.49
CA PHE A 197 -10.13 -5.55 4.49
C PHE A 197 -10.29 -4.05 4.80
N ALA A 198 -10.38 -3.67 6.08
CA ALA A 198 -10.56 -2.28 6.49
C ALA A 198 -9.30 -1.41 6.29
N ILE A 199 -8.11 -1.94 6.56
CA ILE A 199 -6.83 -1.23 6.35
C ILE A 199 -6.64 -0.85 4.87
N PRO A 200 -6.62 -1.79 3.91
CA PRO A 200 -6.38 -1.46 2.50
C PRO A 200 -7.44 -0.48 1.96
N THR A 201 -8.70 -0.65 2.36
CA THR A 201 -9.82 0.24 1.98
C THR A 201 -9.60 1.68 2.44
N ASN A 202 -9.16 1.89 3.69
CA ASN A 202 -8.89 3.25 4.18
C ASN A 202 -7.52 3.78 3.72
N ARG A 203 -6.55 2.89 3.45
CA ARG A 203 -5.21 3.30 3.04
C ARG A 203 -5.19 3.84 1.62
N ILE A 204 -5.93 3.24 0.69
CA ILE A 204 -6.02 3.73 -0.70
C ILE A 204 -6.65 5.12 -0.76
N ARG A 205 -7.70 5.38 0.04
CA ARG A 205 -8.29 6.73 0.18
C ARG A 205 -7.30 7.75 0.73
N SER A 206 -6.56 7.37 1.77
CA SER A 206 -5.55 8.24 2.37
C SER A 206 -4.45 8.58 1.36
N LEU A 207 -4.03 7.59 0.56
CA LEU A 207 -3.04 7.77 -0.50
C LEU A 207 -3.55 8.69 -1.62
N ALA A 208 -4.83 8.55 -2.01
CA ALA A 208 -5.44 9.44 -2.99
C ALA A 208 -5.42 10.90 -2.52
N LYS A 209 -5.69 11.15 -1.24
CA LYS A 209 -5.58 12.48 -0.62
C LYS A 209 -4.13 13.00 -0.63
N GLU A 210 -3.15 12.15 -0.34
CA GLU A 210 -1.73 12.52 -0.41
C GLU A 210 -1.33 12.98 -1.82
N LEU A 211 -1.73 12.25 -2.86
CA LEU A 211 -1.42 12.61 -4.26
C LEU A 211 -2.14 13.88 -4.73
N ARG A 212 -3.38 14.11 -4.28
CA ARG A 212 -4.08 15.38 -4.52
C ARG A 212 -3.29 16.56 -3.95
N ASN A 213 -2.75 16.41 -2.74
CA ASN A 213 -1.94 17.45 -2.10
C ASN A 213 -0.63 17.72 -2.87
N GLU A 214 -0.06 16.70 -3.51
CA GLU A 214 1.10 16.84 -4.40
C GLU A 214 0.74 17.41 -5.79
N GLY A 215 -0.55 17.64 -6.09
CA GLY A 215 -1.01 18.12 -7.39
C GLY A 215 -0.73 17.14 -8.55
N VAL A 216 -0.71 15.84 -8.26
CA VAL A 216 -0.47 14.78 -9.26
C VAL A 216 -1.79 14.15 -9.65
N HIS A 217 -2.14 14.21 -10.94
CA HIS A 217 -3.23 13.42 -11.52
C HIS A 217 -2.69 12.04 -11.93
N PRO A 218 -3.02 10.97 -11.18
CA PRO A 218 -2.25 9.73 -11.29
C PRO A 218 -2.69 8.80 -12.43
N LEU A 219 -3.92 8.97 -12.95
CA LEU A 219 -4.56 8.05 -13.87
C LEU A 219 -4.91 8.74 -15.20
N SER A 220 -4.65 8.04 -16.32
CA SER A 220 -5.26 8.37 -17.61
C SER A 220 -6.73 7.95 -17.63
N ASP A 221 -7.51 8.49 -18.56
CA ASP A 221 -8.93 8.12 -18.74
C ASP A 221 -9.11 6.61 -18.95
N GLU A 222 -8.27 6.00 -19.80
CA GLU A 222 -8.25 4.55 -20.02
C GLU A 222 -8.03 3.75 -18.73
N ARG A 223 -7.12 4.21 -17.85
CA ARG A 223 -6.89 3.54 -16.56
C ARG A 223 -8.07 3.74 -15.61
N LYS A 224 -8.71 4.91 -15.63
CA LYS A 224 -9.92 5.17 -14.83
C LYS A 224 -11.05 4.24 -15.29
N GLU A 225 -11.30 4.13 -16.58
CA GLU A 225 -12.29 3.23 -17.17
C GLU A 225 -11.99 1.76 -16.85
N TRP A 226 -10.73 1.35 -16.97
CA TRP A 226 -10.30 0.00 -16.62
C TRP A 226 -10.58 -0.33 -15.15
N ILE A 227 -10.18 0.53 -14.22
CA ILE A 227 -10.46 0.32 -12.78
C ILE A 227 -11.97 0.31 -12.50
N LYS A 228 -12.75 1.20 -13.14
CA LYS A 228 -14.22 1.19 -13.03
C LYS A 228 -14.80 -0.16 -13.47
N SER A 229 -14.31 -0.70 -14.59
CA SER A 229 -14.76 -1.99 -15.12
C SER A 229 -14.49 -3.16 -14.18
N ILE A 230 -13.39 -3.10 -13.40
CA ILE A 230 -13.06 -4.12 -12.40
C ILE A 230 -13.95 -3.95 -11.17
N ILE A 231 -14.02 -2.75 -10.59
CA ILE A 231 -14.72 -2.56 -9.31
C ILE A 231 -16.24 -2.76 -9.46
N ASN A 232 -16.83 -2.54 -10.64
CA ASN A 232 -18.18 -2.97 -11.03
C ASN A 232 -19.25 -2.84 -9.91
N ASP A 233 -19.57 -1.60 -9.52
CA ASP A 233 -20.58 -1.21 -8.52
C ASP A 233 -20.38 -1.73 -7.08
N ASN A 234 -19.20 -2.29 -6.77
CA ASN A 234 -18.92 -2.85 -5.44
C ASN A 234 -18.57 -1.78 -4.38
N ILE A 235 -18.42 -0.52 -4.78
CA ILE A 235 -18.20 0.64 -3.90
C ILE A 235 -19.18 1.75 -4.27
N ASP A 236 -19.34 2.74 -3.39
CA ASP A 236 -20.15 3.92 -3.68
C ASP A 236 -19.43 4.98 -4.49
N ASP A 237 -20.26 5.84 -5.08
CA ASP A 237 -19.84 6.83 -6.07
C ASP A 237 -18.92 7.86 -5.40
N GLU A 238 -19.17 8.17 -4.12
CA GLU A 238 -18.29 9.02 -3.30
C GLU A 238 -16.89 8.40 -3.18
N PHE A 239 -16.78 7.12 -2.82
CA PHE A 239 -15.51 6.42 -2.74
C PHE A 239 -14.83 6.30 -4.10
N TYR A 240 -15.60 6.09 -5.18
CA TYR A 240 -15.08 6.08 -6.55
C TYR A 240 -14.41 7.42 -6.91
N GLU A 241 -15.10 8.54 -6.72
CA GLU A 241 -14.57 9.86 -7.01
C GLU A 241 -13.34 10.18 -6.16
N GLU A 242 -13.32 9.72 -4.90
CA GLU A 242 -12.17 9.88 -4.04
C GLU A 242 -10.92 9.17 -4.57
N ILE A 243 -11.02 7.96 -5.11
CA ILE A 243 -9.85 7.16 -5.52
C ILE A 243 -9.51 7.31 -7.01
N LEU A 244 -10.41 7.81 -7.86
CA LEU A 244 -10.22 7.95 -9.31
C LEU A 244 -9.91 9.37 -9.81
N PHE A 245 -9.72 10.33 -8.90
CA PHE A 245 -9.45 11.72 -9.25
C PHE A 245 -8.35 11.93 -10.32
#